data_AF-A0A2S8WB37-F1
#
_entry.id   AF-A0A2S8WB37-F1
#
_cell.length_a   1.000
_cell.length_b   1.000
_cell.length_c   1.000
_cell.angle_alpha   90.00
_cell.angle_beta   90.00
_cell.angle_gamma   90.00
#
_symmetry.space_group_name_H-M   'P 1'
#
loop_
_entity.id
_entity.type
_entity.pdbx_description
1 polymer ?
#
loop_
_entity_poly.entity_id
_entity_poly.type
_entity_poly.pdbx_seq_one_letter_code
_entity_poly.pdbx_strand_id
1 'polypeptide(L)'
;MVSFLALWGACLGLTALCWRMGGEPERRAAGMLLAAYAVSLVLGGVRIEGVKLAVVAADVLLAAGLVWLSLSYRRWWLLVAAANAVLVVIAHVTVFLEPSIHQRAYIAYRMLPGLAIPLAAGFGAWERWLAGEPASAGWLRMRPA
;
A
#
# COMPACT_ATOMS: atom_id res chain seq x y z
N MET A 1 -4.27 16.42 16.12
CA MET A 1 -3.29 15.35 16.42
C MET A 1 -3.95 13.97 16.55
N VAL A 2 -5.11 13.87 17.24
CA VAL A 2 -5.89 12.62 17.40
C VAL A 2 -6.22 11.93 16.07
N SER A 3 -6.47 12.69 15.00
CA SER A 3 -6.82 12.15 13.67
C SER A 3 -5.68 11.38 12.97
N PHE A 4 -4.42 11.73 13.24
CA PHE A 4 -3.27 11.09 12.57
C PHE A 4 -2.96 9.72 13.18
N LEU A 5 -2.94 9.64 14.51
CA LEU A 5 -2.70 8.37 15.22
C LEU A 5 -3.83 7.36 14.96
N ALA A 6 -5.09 7.83 14.93
CA ALA A 6 -6.23 6.99 14.58
C ALA A 6 -6.09 6.41 13.17
N LEU A 7 -5.62 7.21 12.22
CA LEU A 7 -5.42 6.80 10.83
C LEU A 7 -4.32 5.74 10.70
N TRP A 8 -3.18 5.97 11.37
CA TRP A 8 -2.09 4.99 11.43
C TRP A 8 -2.52 3.69 12.11
N GLY A 9 -3.24 3.81 13.24
CA GLY A 9 -3.83 2.68 13.94
C GLY A 9 -4.76 1.86 13.05
N ALA A 10 -5.62 2.52 12.26
CA ALA A 10 -6.51 1.87 11.31
C ALA A 10 -5.71 1.15 10.20
N CYS A 11 -4.70 1.79 9.62
CA CYS A 11 -3.86 1.19 8.58
C CYS A 11 -3.11 -0.05 9.11
N LEU A 12 -2.52 0.05 10.30
CA LEU A 12 -1.84 -1.07 10.95
C LEU A 12 -2.81 -2.18 11.33
N GLY A 13 -4.00 -1.83 11.82
CA GLY A 13 -5.07 -2.79 12.14
C GLY A 13 -5.52 -3.58 10.92
N LEU A 14 -5.78 -2.90 9.79
CA LEU A 14 -6.13 -3.54 8.52
C LEU A 14 -5.00 -4.44 8.01
N THR A 15 -3.76 -3.99 8.15
CA THR A 15 -2.58 -4.77 7.75
C THR A 15 -2.41 -6.02 8.63
N ALA A 16 -2.66 -5.91 9.94
CA ALA A 16 -2.66 -7.03 10.86
C ALA A 16 -3.80 -8.01 10.57
N LEU A 17 -4.98 -7.51 10.18
CA LEU A 17 -6.11 -8.31 9.73
C LEU A 17 -5.72 -9.12 8.49
N CYS A 18 -5.11 -8.48 7.49
CA CYS A 18 -4.57 -9.13 6.29
C CYS A 18 -3.57 -10.23 6.65
N TRP A 19 -2.69 -9.96 7.60
CA TRP A 19 -1.69 -10.94 8.02
C TRP A 19 -2.32 -12.18 8.68
N ARG A 20 -3.29 -11.98 9.57
CA ARG A 20 -3.94 -13.07 10.31
C ARG A 20 -4.93 -13.86 9.45
N MET A 21 -5.74 -13.16 8.67
CA MET A 21 -6.90 -13.71 7.97
C MET A 21 -6.69 -13.85 6.47
N GLY A 22 -5.62 -13.31 5.91
CA GLY A 22 -5.31 -13.39 4.48
C GLY A 22 -4.64 -14.70 4.06
N GLY A 23 -4.73 -14.99 2.77
CA GLY A 23 -3.98 -16.06 2.10
C GLY A 23 -2.60 -15.57 1.68
N GLU A 24 -1.94 -16.30 0.77
CA GLU A 24 -0.61 -15.95 0.26
C GLU A 24 -0.52 -14.51 -0.30
N PRO A 25 -1.40 -14.04 -1.22
CA PRO A 25 -1.28 -12.70 -1.79
C PRO A 25 -1.56 -11.60 -0.75
N GLU A 26 -2.53 -11.79 0.14
CA GLU A 26 -2.86 -10.82 1.20
C GLU A 26 -1.71 -10.69 2.20
N ARG A 27 -1.08 -11.80 2.61
CA ARG A 27 0.07 -11.78 3.54
C ARG A 27 1.29 -11.13 2.92
N ARG A 28 1.53 -11.35 1.62
CA ARG A 28 2.60 -10.67 0.87
C ARG A 28 2.36 -9.17 0.81
N ALA A 29 1.14 -8.74 0.43
CA ALA A 29 0.78 -7.33 0.41
C ALA A 29 0.92 -6.69 1.81
N ALA A 30 0.47 -7.40 2.85
CA ALA A 30 0.62 -6.95 4.23
C ALA A 30 2.09 -6.80 4.65
N GLY A 31 2.96 -7.74 4.27
CA GLY A 31 4.40 -7.64 4.51
C GLY A 31 5.03 -6.42 3.82
N MET A 32 4.66 -6.16 2.56
CA MET A 32 5.12 -4.97 1.83
C MET A 32 4.64 -3.67 2.48
N LEU A 33 3.38 -3.62 2.91
CA LEU A 33 2.80 -2.47 3.62
C LEU A 33 3.52 -2.21 4.96
N LEU A 34 3.76 -3.26 5.75
CA LEU A 34 4.51 -3.13 7.01
C LEU A 34 5.93 -2.63 6.77
N ALA A 35 6.61 -3.11 5.73
CA ALA A 35 7.95 -2.64 5.36
C ALA A 35 7.93 -1.16 4.97
N ALA A 36 6.96 -0.73 4.13
CA ALA A 36 6.82 0.67 3.74
C ALA A 36 6.48 1.59 4.92
N TYR A 37 5.64 1.13 5.84
CA TYR A 37 5.33 1.83 7.09
C TYR A 37 6.55 1.93 8.01
N ALA A 38 7.33 0.85 8.16
CA ALA A 38 8.56 0.87 8.95
C ALA A 38 9.56 1.88 8.39
N VAL A 39 9.77 1.90 7.06
CA VAL A 39 10.62 2.92 6.40
C VAL A 39 10.08 4.32 6.65
N SER A 40 8.76 4.53 6.53
CA SER A 40 8.14 5.83 6.76
C SER A 40 8.28 6.31 8.22
N LEU A 41 8.22 5.41 9.19
CA LEU A 41 8.35 5.75 10.61
C LEU A 41 9.81 6.00 11.01
N VAL A 42 10.73 5.14 10.57
CA VAL A 42 12.15 5.19 10.97
C VAL A 42 12.91 6.25 10.17
N LEU A 43 12.69 6.31 8.84
CA LEU A 43 13.46 7.15 7.92
C LEU A 43 12.68 8.37 7.44
N GLY A 44 11.41 8.51 7.81
CA GLY A 44 10.58 9.65 7.40
C GLY A 44 11.04 11.01 7.94
N GLY A 45 11.92 11.05 8.93
CA GLY A 45 12.58 12.27 9.40
C GLY A 45 13.77 12.70 8.55
N VAL A 46 14.38 11.76 7.81
CA VAL A 46 15.57 12.01 6.99
C VAL A 46 15.16 12.67 5.68
N ARG A 47 15.69 13.87 5.42
CA ARG A 47 15.45 14.64 4.19
C ARG A 47 16.78 14.93 3.51
N ILE A 48 16.81 14.75 2.19
CA ILE A 48 17.90 15.22 1.31
C ILE A 48 17.25 16.29 0.43
N GLU A 49 17.73 17.54 0.55
CA GLU A 49 17.19 18.69 -0.20
C GLU A 49 15.66 18.89 -0.05
N GLY A 50 15.13 18.60 1.15
CA GLY A 50 13.69 18.70 1.43
C GLY A 50 12.87 17.48 1.01
N VAL A 51 13.43 16.57 0.21
CA VAL A 51 12.78 15.34 -0.25
C VAL A 51 13.08 14.18 0.70
N LYS A 52 12.04 13.42 1.05
CA LYS A 52 12.16 12.20 1.86
C LYS A 52 12.46 10.99 0.97
N LEU A 53 13.68 10.93 0.42
CA LEU A 53 14.04 9.96 -0.63
C LEU A 53 13.76 8.50 -0.22
N ALA A 54 13.99 8.14 1.04
CA ALA A 54 13.70 6.81 1.57
C ALA A 54 12.20 6.46 1.50
N VAL A 55 11.32 7.43 1.77
CA VAL A 55 9.86 7.25 1.71
C VAL A 55 9.40 7.11 0.25
N VAL A 56 9.95 7.93 -0.64
CA VAL A 56 9.67 7.82 -2.09
C VAL A 56 10.08 6.45 -2.61
N ALA A 57 11.29 5.99 -2.27
CA ALA A 57 11.78 4.67 -2.66
C ALA A 57 10.90 3.54 -2.12
N ALA A 58 10.47 3.61 -0.86
CA ALA A 58 9.55 2.64 -0.28
C ALA A 58 8.19 2.62 -0.99
N ASP A 59 7.62 3.78 -1.31
CA ASP A 59 6.35 3.89 -2.02
C ASP A 59 6.47 3.33 -3.47
N VAL A 60 7.60 3.56 -4.15
CA VAL A 60 7.89 2.99 -5.48
C VAL A 60 8.00 1.47 -5.42
N LEU A 61 8.75 0.94 -4.45
CA LEU A 61 8.90 -0.51 -4.26
C LEU A 61 7.56 -1.18 -3.90
N LEU A 62 6.76 -0.52 -3.05
CA LEU A 62 5.41 -0.97 -2.72
C LEU A 62 4.52 -1.00 -3.96
N ALA A 63 4.53 0.06 -4.78
CA ALA A 63 3.75 0.11 -6.02
C ALA A 63 4.17 -0.99 -6.99
N ALA A 64 5.48 -1.17 -7.22
CA ALA A 64 6.00 -2.25 -8.07
C ALA A 64 5.59 -3.64 -7.54
N GLY A 65 5.69 -3.87 -6.22
CA GLY A 65 5.29 -5.11 -5.59
C GLY A 65 3.79 -5.41 -5.72
N LEU A 66 2.94 -4.39 -5.53
CA LEU A 66 1.48 -4.54 -5.68
C LEU A 66 1.07 -4.73 -7.15
N VAL A 67 1.71 -4.03 -8.10
CA VAL A 67 1.51 -4.27 -9.54
C VAL A 67 1.89 -5.71 -9.86
N TRP A 68 3.07 -6.17 -9.43
CA TRP A 68 3.49 -7.55 -9.64
C TRP A 68 2.51 -8.57 -9.04
N LEU A 69 2.02 -8.34 -7.82
CA LEU A 69 0.99 -9.19 -7.23
C LEU A 69 -0.31 -9.16 -8.05
N SER A 70 -0.76 -8.00 -8.52
CA SER A 70 -1.98 -7.88 -9.35
C SER A 70 -1.88 -8.63 -10.68
N LEU A 71 -0.68 -8.71 -11.25
CA LEU A 71 -0.37 -9.50 -12.44
C LEU A 71 -0.17 -10.99 -12.11
N SER A 72 0.16 -11.31 -10.87
CA SER A 72 0.38 -12.69 -10.44
C SER A 72 -0.89 -13.37 -9.99
N TYR A 73 -1.87 -12.63 -9.46
CA TYR A 73 -3.07 -13.18 -8.83
C TYR A 73 -4.35 -12.49 -9.33
N ARG A 74 -5.37 -13.28 -9.68
CA ARG A 74 -6.67 -12.77 -10.15
C ARG A 74 -7.59 -12.37 -9.00
N ARG A 75 -7.20 -11.35 -8.22
CA ARG A 75 -8.04 -10.73 -7.18
C ARG A 75 -8.26 -9.25 -7.51
N TRP A 76 -9.52 -8.82 -7.57
CA TRP A 76 -9.87 -7.44 -7.93
C TRP A 76 -9.24 -6.41 -6.98
N TRP A 77 -9.12 -6.75 -5.69
CA TRP A 77 -8.57 -5.85 -4.67
C TRP A 77 -7.09 -5.53 -4.93
N LEU A 78 -6.32 -6.44 -5.55
CA LEU A 78 -4.92 -6.19 -5.90
C LEU A 78 -4.80 -5.14 -6.99
N LEU A 79 -5.71 -5.13 -7.97
CA LEU A 79 -5.74 -4.11 -9.01
C LEU A 79 -6.03 -2.73 -8.41
N VAL A 80 -7.01 -2.66 -7.48
CA VAL A 80 -7.34 -1.42 -6.76
C VAL A 80 -6.15 -0.94 -5.93
N ALA A 81 -5.50 -1.84 -5.17
CA ALA A 81 -4.32 -1.51 -4.37
C ALA A 81 -3.15 -1.04 -5.25
N ALA A 82 -2.87 -1.72 -6.37
CA ALA A 82 -1.82 -1.36 -7.30
C ALA A 82 -2.06 0.02 -7.95
N ALA A 83 -3.28 0.27 -8.43
CA ALA A 83 -3.64 1.56 -9.03
C ALA A 83 -3.45 2.73 -8.04
N ASN A 84 -3.87 2.54 -6.78
CA ASN A 84 -3.69 3.56 -5.75
C ASN A 84 -2.22 3.75 -5.37
N ALA A 85 -1.42 2.68 -5.33
CA ALA A 85 0.02 2.79 -5.08
C ALA A 85 0.73 3.55 -6.23
N VAL A 86 0.31 3.34 -7.48
CA VAL A 86 0.81 4.11 -8.63
C VAL A 86 0.41 5.59 -8.50
N LEU A 87 -0.82 5.91 -8.08
CA LEU A 87 -1.22 7.30 -7.83
C LEU A 87 -0.37 7.97 -6.73
N VAL A 88 0.02 7.23 -5.68
CA VAL A 88 0.98 7.72 -4.67
C VAL A 88 2.34 8.04 -5.31
N VAL A 89 2.85 7.19 -6.19
CA VAL A 89 4.11 7.45 -6.91
C VAL A 89 3.99 8.67 -7.83
N ILE A 90 2.87 8.82 -8.55
CA ILE A 90 2.60 10.00 -9.38
C ILE A 90 2.59 11.27 -8.53
N ALA A 91 2.04 11.22 -7.31
CA ALA A 91 2.08 12.36 -6.38
C ALA A 91 3.52 12.82 -6.08
N HIS A 92 4.45 11.87 -5.86
CA HIS A 92 5.87 12.16 -5.66
C HIS A 92 6.50 12.78 -6.91
N VAL A 93 6.24 12.19 -8.08
CA VAL A 93 6.76 12.71 -9.36
C VAL A 93 6.26 14.12 -9.61
N THR A 94 5.00 14.41 -9.31
CA THR A 94 4.42 15.74 -9.51
C THR A 94 5.12 16.80 -8.67
N VAL A 95 5.39 16.52 -7.39
CA VAL A 95 6.14 17.46 -6.52
C VAL A 95 7.61 17.57 -6.91
N PHE A 96 8.19 16.49 -7.43
CA PHE A 96 9.56 16.53 -7.95
C PHE A 96 9.68 17.44 -9.18
N LEU A 97 8.70 17.40 -10.08
CA LEU A 97 8.65 18.23 -11.28
C LEU A 97 8.24 19.68 -10.99
N GLU A 98 7.34 19.89 -10.03
CA GLU A 98 6.85 21.21 -9.63
C GLU A 98 6.96 21.40 -8.11
N PRO A 99 8.15 21.80 -7.61
CA PRO A 99 8.40 21.99 -6.18
C PRO A 99 7.57 23.12 -5.54
N SER A 100 6.98 24.01 -6.35
CA SER A 100 6.16 25.12 -5.86
C SER A 100 4.75 24.70 -5.40
N ILE A 101 4.33 23.46 -5.72
CA ILE A 101 3.04 22.93 -5.29
C ILE A 101 2.90 23.03 -3.77
N HIS A 102 1.80 23.62 -3.32
CA HIS A 102 1.51 23.73 -1.89
C HIS A 102 1.54 22.37 -1.20
N GLN A 103 2.31 22.28 -0.12
CA GLN A 103 2.49 21.06 0.68
C GLN A 103 1.16 20.42 1.11
N ARG A 104 0.11 21.22 1.36
CA ARG A 104 -1.23 20.72 1.70
C ARG A 104 -1.88 19.95 0.56
N ALA A 105 -1.76 20.43 -0.68
CA ALA A 105 -2.28 19.76 -1.86
C ALA A 105 -1.57 18.43 -2.10
N TYR A 106 -0.23 18.42 -1.98
CA TYR A 106 0.56 17.19 -2.04
C TYR A 106 0.14 16.15 -0.99
N ILE A 107 -0.03 16.57 0.27
CA ILE A 107 -0.49 15.68 1.35
C ILE A 107 -1.87 15.12 1.03
N ALA A 108 -2.82 15.95 0.58
CA ALA A 108 -4.17 15.51 0.24
C ALA A 108 -4.16 14.49 -0.91
N TYR A 109 -3.40 14.78 -1.97
CA TYR A 109 -3.28 13.94 -3.16
C TYR A 109 -2.63 12.58 -2.85
N ARG A 110 -1.72 12.54 -1.86
CA ARG A 110 -1.07 11.30 -1.40
C ARG A 110 -1.92 10.52 -0.39
N MET A 111 -2.63 11.20 0.51
CA MET A 111 -3.32 10.55 1.62
C MET A 111 -4.47 9.68 1.17
N LEU A 112 -5.32 10.17 0.26
CA LEU A 112 -6.51 9.41 -0.15
C LEU A 112 -6.15 8.08 -0.84
N PRO A 113 -5.26 8.06 -1.85
CA PRO A 113 -4.81 6.79 -2.43
C PRO A 113 -4.04 5.94 -1.44
N GLY A 114 -3.20 6.55 -0.60
CA GLY A 114 -2.43 5.83 0.42
C GLY A 114 -3.31 5.07 1.42
N LEU A 115 -4.50 5.59 1.75
CA LEU A 115 -5.48 4.92 2.61
C LEU A 115 -6.28 3.84 1.89
N ALA A 116 -6.55 4.02 0.61
CA ALA A 116 -7.27 3.04 -0.19
C ALA A 116 -6.50 1.72 -0.31
N ILE A 117 -5.17 1.73 -0.26
CA ILE A 117 -4.32 0.52 -0.35
C ILE A 117 -4.59 -0.46 0.81
N PRO A 118 -4.37 -0.11 2.10
CA PRO A 118 -4.64 -1.01 3.21
C PRO A 118 -6.14 -1.35 3.35
N LEU A 119 -7.04 -0.46 2.95
CA LEU A 119 -8.48 -0.75 2.91
C LEU A 119 -8.81 -1.84 1.89
N ALA A 120 -8.31 -1.72 0.66
CA ALA A 120 -8.50 -2.74 -0.37
C ALA A 120 -7.91 -4.09 0.04
N ALA A 121 -6.69 -4.09 0.61
CA ALA A 121 -6.07 -5.31 1.13
C ALA A 121 -6.90 -5.94 2.26
N GLY A 122 -7.35 -5.11 3.22
CA GLY A 122 -8.20 -5.55 4.33
C GLY A 122 -9.52 -6.15 3.86
N PHE A 123 -10.15 -5.52 2.87
CA PHE A 123 -11.37 -6.03 2.26
C PHE A 123 -11.13 -7.35 1.51
N GLY A 124 -10.00 -7.48 0.81
CA GLY A 124 -9.61 -8.74 0.17
C GLY A 124 -9.44 -9.89 1.17
N ALA A 125 -8.79 -9.63 2.30
CA ALA A 125 -8.65 -10.61 3.37
C ALA A 125 -10.00 -10.96 4.03
N TRP A 126 -10.89 -9.97 4.21
CA TRP A 126 -12.23 -10.17 4.71
C TRP A 126 -13.07 -11.04 3.76
N GLU A 127 -13.16 -10.65 2.49
CA GLU A 127 -13.93 -11.37 1.45
C GLU A 127 -13.55 -12.85 1.41
N ARG A 128 -12.25 -13.12 1.37
CA ARG A 128 -11.67 -14.46 1.42
C ARG A 128 -12.12 -15.26 2.64
N TRP A 129 -12.11 -14.62 3.82
CA TRP A 129 -12.51 -15.24 5.08
C TRP A 129 -14.01 -15.56 5.10
N LEU A 130 -14.88 -14.64 4.65
CA LEU A 130 -16.32 -14.89 4.54
C LEU A 130 -16.65 -16.01 3.56
N ALA A 131 -15.89 -16.12 2.47
CA ALA A 131 -16.03 -17.19 1.50
C ALA A 131 -15.53 -18.56 2.02
N GLY A 132 -14.90 -18.61 3.20
CA GLY A 132 -14.36 -19.85 3.78
C GLY A 132 -13.18 -20.43 3.00
N GLU A 133 -12.52 -19.63 2.16
CA GLU A 133 -11.44 -20.12 1.31
C GLU A 133 -10.21 -20.53 2.17
N PRO A 134 -9.54 -21.66 1.86
CA PRO A 134 -8.33 -22.06 2.59
C PRO A 134 -7.19 -21.04 2.42
N ALA A 135 -6.36 -20.86 3.44
CA ALA A 135 -5.21 -19.94 3.37
C ALA A 135 -4.15 -20.36 2.32
N SER A 136 -4.09 -21.65 2.00
CA SER A 136 -3.24 -22.25 0.97
C SER A 136 -3.83 -22.20 -0.44
N ALA A 137 -5.06 -21.70 -0.58
CA ALA A 137 -5.84 -21.74 -1.80
C ALA A 137 -5.34 -20.68 -2.80
N GLY A 138 -4.13 -20.87 -3.33
CA GLY A 138 -3.50 -20.03 -4.35
C GLY A 138 -4.11 -20.21 -5.75
N TRP A 139 -5.43 -20.13 -5.87
CA TRP A 139 -6.18 -20.70 -6.99
C TRP A 139 -5.90 -20.11 -8.37
N LEU A 140 -5.30 -18.93 -8.48
CA LEU A 140 -5.00 -18.33 -9.78
C LEU A 140 -3.68 -17.57 -9.72
N ARG A 141 -2.59 -18.22 -9.28
CA ARG A 141 -1.27 -17.75 -9.70
C ARG A 141 -1.25 -17.86 -11.23
N MET A 142 -1.19 -16.74 -11.95
CA MET A 142 -1.15 -16.78 -13.41
C MET A 142 0.06 -17.63 -13.82
N ARG A 143 -0.19 -18.78 -14.44
CA ARG A 143 0.89 -19.56 -15.02
C ARG A 143 1.39 -18.75 -16.22
N PRO A 144 2.71 -18.53 -16.37
CA PRO A 144 3.22 -17.99 -17.62
C PRO A 144 2.75 -18.91 -18.76
N ALA A 145 2.21 -18.30 -19.81
CA ALA A 145 1.75 -19.00 -21.02
C ALA A 145 2.92 -19.69 -21.73
#